data_AF-A0A3N5I005-F1
#
_entry.id   AF-A0A3N5I005-F1
#
_cell.length_a   1.000
_cell.length_b   1.000
_cell.length_c   1.000
_cell.angle_alpha   90.00
_cell.angle_beta   90.00
_cell.angle_gamma   90.00
#
_symmetry.space_group_name_H-M   'P 1'
#
loop_
_entity.id
_entity.type
_entity.pdbx_description
1 polymer ?
#
loop_
_entity_poly.entity_id
_entity_poly.type
_entity_poly.pdbx_seq_one_letter_code
_entity_poly.pdbx_strand_id
1 'polypeptide(L)' 'GDLSIVLDNLEKSHDWLLKGDVFTPDVIETWIEYKRKHEVDAVRLRPHPWEFALYYDI' A
#
# COMPACT_ATOMS: atom_id res chain seq x y z
N GLY A 1 10.36 4.16 -4.37
CA GLY A 1 9.41 4.48 -3.30
C GLY A 1 8.40 3.38 -3.27
N ASP A 2 8.20 2.76 -2.11
CA ASP A 2 7.34 1.57 -1.98
C ASP A 2 5.97 1.97 -1.42
N LEU A 3 4.90 1.44 -2.03
CA LEU A 3 3.53 1.75 -1.63
C LEU A 3 3.23 1.27 -0.20
N SER A 4 3.84 0.18 0.27
CA SER A 4 3.66 -0.30 1.64
C SER A 4 4.19 0.69 2.66
N ILE A 5 5.36 1.29 2.38
CA ILE A 5 6.01 2.25 3.27
C ILE A 5 5.17 3.54 3.37
N VAL A 6 4.55 3.96 2.26
CA VAL A 6 3.65 5.12 2.26
C VAL A 6 2.39 4.84 3.08
N LEU A 7 1.82 3.63 2.96
CA LEU A 7 0.65 3.22 3.75
C LEU A 7 0.98 3.10 5.25
N ASP A 8 2.14 2.56 5.61
CA ASP A 8 2.58 2.48 7.02
C ASP A 8 2.80 3.87 7.64
N ASN A 9 3.30 4.83 6.87
CA ASN A 9 3.46 6.21 7.33
C ASN A 9 2.11 6.93 7.46
N LEU A 10 1.18 6.67 6.54
CA LEU A 10 -0.19 7.21 6.61
C LEU A 10 -0.92 6.68 7.84
N GLU A 11 -0.81 5.38 8.14
CA GLU A 11 -1.38 4.77 9.34
C GLU A 11 -0.84 5.40 10.63
N LYS A 12 0.46 5.71 10.68
CA LYS A 12 1.11 6.33 11.85
C LYS A 12 0.88 7.84 11.99
N SER A 13 0.53 8.55 10.91
CA SER A 13 0.46 10.02 10.91
C SER A 13 -0.65 10.55 10.00
N HIS A 14 -1.90 10.31 10.39
CA HIS A 14 -3.09 10.81 9.71
C HIS A 14 -3.90 11.83 10.54
N ASP A 15 -3.41 12.28 11.70
CA ASP A 15 -4.10 13.23 12.58
C ASP A 15 -4.47 14.56 11.88
N TRP A 16 -3.68 14.96 10.89
CA TRP A 16 -3.92 16.16 10.09
C TRP A 16 -5.10 16.01 9.12
N LEU A 17 -5.44 14.78 8.71
CA LEU A 17 -6.61 14.48 7.87
C LEU A 17 -7.91 14.45 8.68
N LEU A 18 -7.80 14.13 9.98
CA LEU A 18 -8.94 14.13 10.91
C LEU A 18 -9.32 15.57 11.34
N LYS A 19 -8.41 16.54 11.19
CA LYS A 19 -8.70 17.93 11.56
C LYS A 19 -9.72 18.55 10.60
N GLY A 20 -10.88 18.92 11.16
CA GLY A 20 -11.96 19.56 10.43
C GLY A 20 -13.03 18.60 9.91
N ASP A 21 -13.02 17.34 10.37
CA ASP A 21 -14.02 16.32 10.02
C ASP A 21 -14.09 16.05 8.50
N VAL A 22 -12.99 16.33 7.80
CA VAL A 22 -12.87 16.16 6.34
C VAL A 22 -12.75 14.68 5.99
N PHE A 23 -12.09 13.91 6.85
CA PHE A 23 -11.99 12.46 6.78
C PHE A 23 -12.28 11.88 8.14
N THR A 24 -13.13 10.87 8.18
CA THR A 24 -13.36 10.08 9.39
C THR A 24 -12.32 8.97 9.49
N PRO A 25 -11.98 8.51 10.71
CA PRO A 25 -10.99 7.45 10.92
C PRO A 25 -11.32 6.15 10.17
N ASP A 26 -12.61 5.81 10.09
CA ASP A 26 -13.07 4.57 9.42
C ASP A 26 -12.79 4.57 7.91
N VAL A 27 -12.87 5.72 7.26
CA VAL A 27 -12.58 5.87 5.82
C VAL A 27 -11.09 5.68 5.56
N ILE A 28 -10.24 6.23 6.43
CA ILE A 28 -8.78 6.11 6.32
C ILE A 28 -8.35 4.66 6.52
N GLU A 29 -8.85 3.99 7.55
CA GLU A 29 -8.57 2.58 7.82
C GLU A 29 -9.04 1.68 6.67
N THR A 30 -10.29 1.86 6.22
CA THR A 30 -10.87 1.08 5.12
C THR A 30 -10.09 1.28 3.81
N TRP A 31 -9.62 2.51 3.55
CA TRP A 31 -8.82 2.81 2.36
C TRP A 31 -7.44 2.16 2.41
N ILE A 32 -6.78 2.21 3.57
CA ILE A 32 -5.48 1.55 3.79
C ILE A 32 -5.61 0.04 3.58
N GLU A 33 -6.64 -0.59 4.17
CA GLU A 33 -6.88 -2.02 4.03
C GLU A 33 -7.18 -2.41 2.57
N TYR A 34 -8.03 -1.65 1.89
CA TYR A 34 -8.35 -1.85 0.48
C TYR A 34 -7.08 -1.82 -0.39
N LYS A 35 -6.22 -0.81 -0.19
CA LYS A 35 -4.98 -0.62 -0.95
C LYS A 35 -3.94 -1.69 -0.67
N ARG A 36 -3.79 -2.13 0.58
CA ARG A 36 -2.91 -3.27 0.92
C ARG A 36 -3.36 -4.54 0.19
N LYS A 37 -4.65 -4.88 0.29
CA LYS A 37 -5.19 -6.13 -0.24
C LYS A 37 -5.26 -6.18 -1.77
N HIS A 38 -5.66 -5.09 -2.41
CA HIS A 38 -5.93 -5.09 -3.85
C HIS A 38 -4.76 -4.62 -4.70
N GLU A 39 -3.82 -3.84 -4.16
CA GLU A 39 -2.70 -3.29 -4.92
C GLU A 39 -1.36 -3.86 -4.46
N VAL A 40 -1.05 -3.81 -3.16
CA VAL A 40 0.25 -4.29 -2.66
C VAL A 40 0.35 -5.81 -2.76
N ASP A 41 -0.64 -6.54 -2.25
CA ASP A 41 -0.61 -8.00 -2.26
C ASP A 41 -0.78 -8.57 -3.67
N ALA A 42 -1.62 -7.96 -4.50
CA ALA A 42 -1.82 -8.38 -5.89
C ALA A 42 -0.56 -8.22 -6.76
N VAL A 43 0.28 -7.23 -6.48
CA VAL A 43 1.56 -7.06 -7.15
C VAL A 43 2.62 -8.02 -6.58
N ARG A 44 2.66 -8.22 -5.25
CA ARG A 44 3.58 -9.17 -4.60
C ARG A 44 3.36 -10.63 -5.01
N LEU A 45 2.12 -11.02 -5.27
CA LEU A 45 1.76 -12.39 -5.66
C LEU A 45 2.06 -12.69 -7.14
N ARG A 46 2.36 -11.68 -7.97
CA ARG A 46 2.68 -11.88 -9.38
C ARG A 46 4.19 -11.74 -9.59
N PRO A 47 4.88 -12.81 -10.05
CA PRO A 47 6.28 -12.70 -10.42
C PRO A 47 6.44 -11.60 -11.45
N HIS A 48 7.32 -10.65 -11.18
CA HIS A 48 7.57 -9.57 -12.12
C HIS A 48 8.35 -10.14 -13.32
N PRO A 49 8.03 -9.82 -14.59
CA PRO A 49 8.71 -10.40 -15.75
C PRO A 49 10.25 -10.27 -15.73
N TRP A 50 10.76 -9.25 -15.04
CA TRP A 50 12.18 -9.04 -14.82
C TRP A 50 12.83 -10.06 -13.87
N GLU A 51 12.07 -10.64 -12.93
CA GLU A 51 12.54 -11.75 -12.08
C GLU A 51 12.82 -13.00 -12.91
N PHE A 52 12.00 -13.26 -13.94
CA PHE A 52 12.24 -14.37 -14.86
C PHE A 52 13.58 -14.21 -15.61
N ALA A 53 13.91 -12.99 -16.05
CA ALA A 53 15.17 -12.70 -16.74
C ALA A 53 16.42 -12.89 -15.86
N LEU A 54 16.31 -12.66 -14.55
CA LEU A 54 17.42 -12.85 -13.60
C LEU A 54 17.71 -14.32 -13.27
N TYR A 55 16.70 -15.19 -13.34
CA TYR A 55 16.83 -16.61 -12.99
C TYR A 55 16.99 -17.55 -14.19
N TYR A 56 16.70 -17.10 -15.41
CA TYR A 56 16.70 -17.97 -16.60
C TYR A 56 18.05 -18.08 -17.32
N ASP A 57 19.08 -17.32 -16.89
CA ASP A 57 20.44 -17.35 -17.47
C ASP A 57 21.49 -18.01 -16.53
N ILE A 58 21.04 -18.84 -15.58
CA ILE A 58 21.88 -19.72 -14.72
C ILE A 58 21.83 -21.16 -15.21
#